data_AF-A0A1E5WL78-F1
#
_entry.id   AF-A0A1E5WL78-F1
#
_cell.length_a   1.000
_cell.length_b   1.000
_cell.length_c   1.000
_cell.angle_alpha   90.00
_cell.angle_beta   90.00
_cell.angle_gamma   90.00
#
_symmetry.space_group_name_H-M   'P 1'
#
loop_
_entity.id
_entity.type
_entity.pdbx_description
1 polymer ?
#
loop_
_entity_poly.entity_id
_entity_poly.type
_entity_poly.pdbx_seq_one_letter_code
_entity_poly.pdbx_strand_id
1 'polypeptide(L)'
;METQLIVLDPVTDDLRRLPILRFPLFACSAVVLCATAGCDHLDCRGGRFLLVGAATDVLGERCTSTIAYSSEQGAWSEPITMQHHNDCILGGHHALVGNAGYFNFQLNTRILEYDLGRREMSIIDLPSEFHG
;
A
#
# COMPACT_ATOMS: atom_id res chain seq x y z
N MET A 1 -17.38 7.14 -3.09
CA MET A 1 -16.70 7.11 -4.40
C MET A 1 -16.31 5.67 -4.67
N GLU A 2 -16.36 5.24 -5.93
CA GLU A 2 -15.97 3.89 -6.34
C GLU A 2 -14.72 3.99 -7.22
N THR A 3 -13.71 3.18 -6.95
CA THR A 3 -12.45 3.17 -7.70
C THR A 3 -12.23 1.78 -8.30
N GLN A 4 -11.97 1.74 -9.61
CA GLN A 4 -11.56 0.52 -10.30
C GLN A 4 -10.05 0.50 -10.41
N LEU A 5 -9.44 -0.58 -9.93
CA LEU A 5 -8.00 -0.82 -10.05
C LEU A 5 -7.74 -1.95 -11.04
N ILE A 6 -6.63 -1.83 -11.76
CA ILE A 6 -6.18 -2.79 -12.76
C ILE A 6 -4.72 -3.10 -12.50
N VAL A 7 -4.37 -4.38 -12.49
CA VAL A 7 -2.99 -4.86 -12.45
C VAL A 7 -2.61 -5.27 -13.87
N LEU A 8 -1.53 -4.69 -14.39
CA LEU A 8 -0.97 -5.00 -15.69
C LEU A 8 0.30 -5.83 -15.50
N ASP A 9 0.40 -6.96 -16.19
CA ASP A 9 1.67 -7.66 -16.40
C ASP A 9 2.35 -7.04 -17.64
N PRO A 10 3.46 -6.28 -17.47
CA PRO A 10 4.10 -5.59 -18.58
C PRO A 10 4.82 -6.53 -19.56
N VAL A 11 5.02 -7.80 -19.19
CA VAL A 11 5.70 -8.79 -20.04
C VAL A 11 4.71 -9.51 -20.95
N THR A 12 3.54 -9.85 -20.42
CA THR A 12 2.50 -10.58 -21.16
C THR A 12 1.39 -9.68 -21.71
N ASP A 13 1.37 -8.40 -21.31
CA ASP A 13 0.28 -7.45 -21.54
C ASP A 13 -1.08 -7.93 -20.97
N ASP A 14 -1.03 -8.86 -19.99
CA ASP A 14 -2.24 -9.36 -19.34
C ASP A 14 -2.77 -8.32 -18.34
N LEU A 15 -4.08 -8.05 -18.45
CA LEU A 15 -4.77 -7.04 -17.67
C LEU A 15 -5.76 -7.72 -16.72
N ARG A 16 -5.48 -7.64 -15.42
CA ARG A 16 -6.38 -8.14 -14.39
C ARG A 16 -7.12 -7.01 -13.71
N ARG A 17 -8.44 -6.99 -13.89
CA ARG A 17 -9.35 -6.08 -13.18
C ARG A 17 -9.61 -6.57 -11.76
N LEU A 18 -9.44 -5.67 -10.79
CA LEU A 18 -9.75 -5.96 -9.39
C LEU A 18 -11.24 -5.64 -9.09
N PRO A 19 -11.81 -6.22 -8.02
CA PRO A 19 -13.13 -5.82 -7.54
C PRO A 19 -13.19 -4.32 -7.28
N ILE A 20 -14.38 -3.73 -7.42
CA ILE A 20 -14.57 -2.29 -7.18
C ILE A 20 -14.19 -1.97 -5.73
N LEU A 21 -13.26 -1.02 -5.59
CA LEU A 21 -12.84 -0.51 -4.30
C LEU A 21 -13.77 0.63 -3.89
N ARG A 22 -14.56 0.42 -2.84
CA ARG A 22 -15.42 1.45 -2.25
C ARG A 22 -14.68 2.24 -1.16
N PHE A 23 -13.46 2.65 -1.48
CA PHE A 23 -12.58 3.35 -0.57
C PHE A 23 -11.92 4.51 -1.32
N PRO A 24 -11.97 5.75 -0.80
CA PRO A 24 -11.42 6.91 -1.48
C PRO A 24 -9.89 6.87 -1.49
N LEU A 25 -9.28 6.75 -2.67
CA LEU A 25 -7.84 6.78 -2.88
C LEU A 25 -7.35 8.19 -3.25
N PHE A 26 -7.66 9.19 -2.42
CA PHE A 26 -7.03 10.51 -2.53
C PHE A 26 -5.69 10.50 -1.82
N ALA A 27 -4.66 11.14 -2.39
CA ALA A 27 -3.29 11.12 -1.82
C ALA A 27 -2.89 9.68 -1.42
N CYS A 28 -2.88 8.80 -2.43
CA CYS A 28 -2.70 7.38 -2.23
C CYS A 28 -1.39 6.87 -2.79
N SER A 29 -0.97 5.73 -2.27
CA SER A 29 -0.03 4.89 -2.98
C SER A 29 -0.29 3.41 -2.76
N ALA A 30 0.32 2.58 -3.58
CA ALA A 30 0.10 1.15 -3.55
C ALA A 30 1.37 0.37 -3.91
N VAL A 31 1.47 -0.83 -3.37
CA VAL A 31 2.50 -1.81 -3.67
C VAL A 31 1.85 -3.13 -4.06
N VAL A 32 2.46 -3.84 -5.01
CA VAL A 32 2.07 -5.19 -5.43
C VAL A 32 3.16 -6.16 -5.03
N LEU A 33 2.78 -7.28 -4.41
CA LEU A 33 3.68 -8.25 -3.81
C LEU A 33 3.41 -9.64 -4.38
N CYS A 34 4.45 -10.40 -4.68
CA CYS A 34 4.30 -11.83 -4.99
C CYS A 34 4.07 -12.58 -3.66
N ALA A 35 2.93 -13.25 -3.56
CA ALA A 35 2.43 -13.99 -2.39
C ALA A 35 2.61 -15.51 -2.54
N THR A 36 3.44 -15.92 -3.50
CA THR A 36 3.77 -17.32 -3.73
C THR A 36 4.83 -17.77 -2.72
N ALA A 37 4.49 -18.73 -1.86
CA ALA A 37 5.41 -19.22 -0.83
C ALA A 37 6.69 -19.79 -1.45
N GLY A 38 7.86 -19.37 -0.93
CA GLY A 38 9.17 -19.84 -1.39
C GLY A 38 9.57 -19.34 -2.78
N CYS A 39 8.93 -18.28 -3.29
CA CYS A 39 9.32 -17.69 -4.57
C CYS A 39 10.66 -16.94 -4.43
N ASP A 40 11.59 -17.20 -5.35
CA ASP A 40 12.89 -16.52 -5.42
C ASP A 40 12.83 -15.19 -6.20
N HIS A 41 11.64 -14.86 -6.74
CA HIS A 41 11.35 -13.68 -7.53
C HIS A 41 12.23 -13.49 -8.79
N LEU A 42 13.01 -14.50 -9.18
CA LEU A 42 13.83 -14.45 -10.40
C LEU A 42 12.95 -14.58 -11.66
N ASP A 43 11.86 -15.36 -11.57
CA ASP A 43 10.86 -15.52 -12.63
C ASP A 43 9.43 -15.67 -12.05
N CYS A 44 9.04 -14.85 -11.04
CA CYS A 44 7.67 -14.86 -10.48
C CYS A 44 6.67 -14.29 -11.48
N ARG A 45 6.17 -15.11 -12.41
CA ARG A 45 5.11 -14.75 -13.38
C ARG A 45 3.79 -15.40 -13.03
N GLY A 46 2.70 -14.62 -13.10
CA GLY A 46 1.33 -15.14 -12.95
C GLY A 46 1.01 -15.79 -11.59
N GLY A 47 1.90 -15.66 -10.61
CA GLY A 47 1.72 -16.22 -9.27
C GLY A 47 0.65 -15.47 -8.46
N ARG A 48 0.32 -16.01 -7.29
CA ARG A 48 -0.50 -15.28 -6.32
C ARG A 48 0.21 -13.97 -5.99
N PHE A 49 -0.54 -12.88 -6.00
CA PHE A 49 -0.09 -11.58 -5.54
C PHE A 49 -1.03 -10.98 -4.49
N LEU A 50 -0.47 -10.07 -3.71
CA LEU A 50 -1.17 -9.17 -2.80
C LEU A 50 -0.98 -7.75 -3.31
N LEU A 51 -1.99 -6.90 -3.18
CA LEU A 51 -1.85 -5.46 -3.39
C LEU A 51 -2.19 -4.76 -2.08
N VAL A 52 -1.35 -3.86 -1.61
CA VAL A 52 -1.63 -3.02 -0.45
C VAL A 52 -1.67 -1.59 -0.91
N GLY A 53 -2.81 -0.94 -0.70
CA GLY A 53 -3.00 0.50 -0.91
C GLY A 53 -3.03 1.23 0.43
N ALA A 54 -2.39 2.38 0.50
CA ALA A 54 -2.50 3.34 1.58
C ALA A 54 -3.04 4.65 1.03
N ALA A 55 -3.96 5.30 1.72
CA ALA A 55 -4.45 6.63 1.35
C ALA A 55 -4.72 7.48 2.58
N THR A 56 -4.66 8.80 2.41
CA THR A 56 -4.92 9.74 3.50
C THR A 56 -6.19 10.54 3.20
N ASP A 57 -7.11 10.57 4.16
CA ASP A 57 -8.23 11.51 4.12
C ASP A 57 -7.74 12.92 4.46
N VAL A 58 -7.45 13.69 3.42
CA VAL A 58 -6.95 15.08 3.54
C VAL A 58 -8.07 16.10 3.76
N LEU A 59 -9.35 15.71 3.60
CA LEU A 59 -10.50 16.62 3.70
C LEU A 59 -11.24 16.49 5.04
N GLY A 60 -11.15 15.32 5.68
CA GLY A 60 -11.77 15.04 6.97
C GLY A 60 -10.77 15.02 8.13
N GLU A 61 -10.69 13.87 8.81
CA GLU A 61 -10.04 13.74 10.13
C GLU A 61 -8.50 13.60 10.07
N ARG A 62 -7.90 13.73 8.87
CA ARG A 62 -6.47 13.45 8.61
C ARG A 62 -6.05 12.07 9.11
N CYS A 63 -6.83 11.07 8.72
CA CYS A 63 -6.52 9.67 8.98
C CYS A 63 -5.87 9.06 7.74
N THR A 64 -4.90 8.17 7.95
CA THR A 64 -4.41 7.27 6.89
C THR A 64 -5.04 5.92 7.07
N SER A 65 -5.55 5.35 5.99
CA SER A 65 -6.02 3.98 5.98
C SER A 65 -5.25 3.14 4.99
N THR A 66 -5.10 1.87 5.33
CA THR A 66 -4.54 0.83 4.48
C THR A 66 -5.59 -0.20 4.13
N ILE A 67 -5.58 -0.69 2.91
CA ILE A 67 -6.46 -1.75 2.43
C ILE A 67 -5.67 -2.72 1.56
N ALA A 68 -5.85 -4.01 1.79
CA ALA A 68 -5.18 -5.06 1.04
C ALA A 68 -6.15 -5.79 0.11
N TYR A 69 -5.68 -6.19 -1.08
CA TYR A 69 -6.34 -7.14 -1.97
C TYR A 69 -5.52 -8.41 -2.06
N SER A 70 -6.20 -9.56 -1.96
CA SER A 70 -5.60 -10.87 -2.22
C SER A 70 -6.10 -11.42 -3.54
N SER A 71 -5.19 -11.72 -4.45
CA SER A 71 -5.52 -12.42 -5.70
C SER A 71 -5.98 -13.86 -5.49
N GLU A 72 -5.62 -14.48 -4.36
CA GLU A 72 -6.06 -15.82 -4.00
C GLU A 72 -7.54 -15.82 -3.59
N GLN A 73 -7.92 -14.87 -2.74
CA GLN A 73 -9.31 -14.75 -2.29
C GLN A 73 -10.18 -13.94 -3.26
N GLY A 74 -9.55 -13.21 -4.19
CA GLY A 74 -10.24 -12.35 -5.13
C GLY A 74 -10.99 -11.18 -4.47
N ALA A 75 -10.57 -10.77 -3.26
CA ALA A 75 -11.33 -9.84 -2.43
C ALA A 75 -10.44 -8.79 -1.75
N TRP A 76 -11.05 -7.64 -1.46
CA TRP A 76 -10.48 -6.62 -0.59
C TRP A 76 -10.69 -7.00 0.87
N SER A 77 -9.70 -6.69 1.68
CA SER A 77 -9.75 -6.77 3.12
C SER A 77 -10.50 -5.56 3.72
N GLU A 78 -10.93 -5.62 4.97
CA GLU A 78 -11.45 -4.43 5.67
C GLU A 78 -10.38 -3.33 5.81
N PRO A 79 -10.68 -2.04 5.61
CA PRO A 79 -9.67 -1.00 5.79
C PRO A 79 -9.25 -0.90 7.26
N ILE A 80 -7.95 -0.70 7.48
CA ILE A 80 -7.40 -0.36 8.80
C ILE A 80 -7.06 1.12 8.77
N THR A 81 -7.52 1.87 9.75
CA THR A 81 -7.40 3.33 9.79
C THR A 81 -6.67 3.76 11.05
N MET A 82 -5.74 4.70 10.90
CA MET A 82 -5.07 5.34 12.02
C MET A 82 -5.09 6.84 11.84
N GLN A 83 -5.37 7.53 12.95
CA GLN A 83 -5.33 8.97 13.01
C GLN A 83 -3.88 9.42 13.21
N HIS A 84 -3.48 10.46 12.48
CA HIS A 84 -2.20 11.12 12.68
C HIS A 84 -2.35 12.62 12.43
N HIS A 85 -1.28 13.36 12.69
CA HIS A 85 -1.32 14.82 12.60
C HIS A 85 -0.45 15.31 11.45
N ASN A 86 -1.07 16.14 10.60
CA ASN A 86 -0.41 17.11 9.72
C ASN A 86 0.51 16.55 8.62
N ASP A 87 0.15 15.41 8.04
CA ASP A 87 0.86 14.91 6.85
C ASP A 87 -0.11 14.12 5.95
N CYS A 88 0.33 13.67 4.77
CA CYS A 88 -0.42 12.75 3.93
C CYS A 88 0.51 11.86 3.12
N ILE A 89 0.02 10.70 2.70
CA ILE A 89 0.77 9.83 1.79
C ILE A 89 0.92 10.54 0.44
N LEU A 90 2.14 10.84 0.05
CA LEU A 90 2.44 11.30 -1.30
C LEU A 90 2.60 10.09 -2.21
N GLY A 91 1.99 10.11 -3.39
CA GLY A 91 2.23 9.08 -4.39
C GLY A 91 3.71 9.01 -4.76
N GLY A 92 4.33 7.83 -4.65
CA GLY A 92 5.75 7.61 -4.97
C GLY A 92 6.60 7.08 -3.80
N HIS A 93 7.75 6.47 -4.14
CA HIS A 93 8.72 5.75 -3.29
C HIS A 93 8.11 4.90 -2.18
N HIS A 94 7.96 3.61 -2.50
CA HIS A 94 7.48 2.58 -1.59
C HIS A 94 8.56 1.53 -1.53
N ALA A 95 8.88 1.08 -0.32
CA ALA A 95 9.82 -0.01 -0.13
C ALA A 95 9.05 -1.22 0.39
N LEU A 96 9.44 -2.39 -0.10
CA LEU A 96 9.04 -3.64 0.49
C LEU A 96 10.29 -4.26 1.11
N VAL A 97 10.28 -4.46 2.42
CA VAL A 97 11.39 -5.13 3.12
C VAL A 97 10.82 -6.27 3.94
N GLY A 98 11.24 -7.49 3.62
CA GLY A 98 10.71 -8.70 4.25
C GLY A 98 9.19 -8.79 4.07
N ASN A 99 8.46 -8.74 5.19
CA ASN A 99 7.01 -8.86 5.24
C ASN A 99 6.30 -7.54 5.58
N ALA A 100 6.96 -6.40 5.37
CA ALA A 100 6.40 -5.08 5.65
C ALA A 100 6.53 -4.14 4.45
N GLY A 101 5.42 -3.46 4.14
CA GLY A 101 5.36 -2.38 3.16
C GLY A 101 5.54 -1.02 3.81
N TYR A 102 6.37 -0.16 3.20
CA TYR A 102 6.70 1.17 3.72
C TYR A 102 6.25 2.24 2.74
N PHE A 103 5.45 3.19 3.25
CA PHE A 103 4.87 4.28 2.46
C PHE A 103 5.35 5.61 3.05
N ASN A 104 5.96 6.45 2.23
CA ASN A 104 6.43 7.75 2.68
C ASN A 104 5.28 8.75 2.81
N PHE A 105 5.35 9.55 3.87
CA PHE A 105 4.52 10.74 3.99
C PHE A 105 5.14 11.92 3.23
N GLN A 106 4.31 12.89 2.83
CA GLN A 106 4.67 14.02 1.97
C GLN A 106 5.79 14.87 2.58
N LEU A 107 5.80 15.09 3.90
CA LEU A 107 6.82 15.91 4.54
C LEU A 107 8.17 15.18 4.69
N ASN A 108 8.26 13.90 4.32
CA ASN A 108 9.45 13.05 4.51
C ASN A 108 9.99 13.06 5.96
N THR A 109 9.11 13.33 6.93
CA THR A 109 9.44 13.27 8.36
C THR A 109 9.00 11.95 8.99
N ARG A 110 8.18 11.17 8.28
CA ARG A 110 7.54 9.96 8.77
C ARG A 110 7.40 8.93 7.66
N ILE A 111 7.34 7.66 8.06
CA ILE A 111 7.03 6.53 7.21
C ILE A 111 5.88 5.75 7.84
N LEU A 112 4.89 5.39 7.03
CA LEU A 112 3.88 4.40 7.40
C LEU A 112 4.45 3.01 7.12
N GLU A 113 4.52 2.18 8.16
CA GLU A 113 4.81 0.75 8.02
C GLU A 113 3.50 -0.04 8.10
N TYR A 114 3.37 -1.02 7.20
CA TYR A 114 2.29 -1.98 7.18
C TYR A 114 2.85 -3.40 7.24
N ASP A 115 2.67 -4.09 8.37
CA ASP A 115 3.03 -5.50 8.53
C ASP A 115 1.98 -6.36 7.84
N LEU A 116 2.39 -7.08 6.79
CA LEU A 116 1.51 -7.90 5.96
C LEU A 116 1.00 -9.15 6.68
N GLY A 117 1.80 -9.70 7.58
CA GLY A 117 1.53 -10.98 8.25
C GLY A 117 0.62 -10.80 9.45
N ARG A 118 0.81 -9.71 10.19
CA ARG A 118 -0.02 -9.31 11.33
C ARG A 118 -1.20 -8.44 10.91
N ARG A 119 -1.10 -7.84 9.72
CA ARG A 119 -2.09 -6.89 9.19
C ARG A 119 -2.25 -5.70 10.15
N GLU A 120 -1.12 -5.16 10.57
CA GLU A 120 -1.02 -4.07 11.54
C GLU A 120 -0.33 -2.86 10.89
N MET A 121 -0.65 -1.66 11.37
CA MET A 121 -0.06 -0.42 10.89
C MET A 121 0.66 0.32 12.01
N SER A 122 1.81 0.90 11.68
CA SER A 122 2.61 1.72 12.59
C SER A 122 3.16 2.95 11.86
N ILE A 123 3.56 3.97 12.61
CA ILE A 123 4.28 5.14 12.09
C ILE A 123 5.68 5.14 12.68
N ILE A 124 6.66 5.32 11.79
CA ILE A 124 8.06 5.51 12.13
C ILE A 124 8.37 6.99 11.90
N ASP A 125 8.78 7.70 12.96
CA ASP A 125 9.33 9.05 12.83
C ASP A 125 10.77 8.96 12.29
N LEU A 126 11.06 9.75 11.26
CA LEU A 126 12.40 9.88 10.70
C LEU A 126 13.21 10.91 11.50
N PRO A 127 14.52 10.69 11.65
CA PRO A 127 15.39 11.70 12.24
C PRO A 127 15.29 12.98 11.41
N SER A 128 15.12 14.11 12.11
CA SER A 128 15.14 15.42 11.48
C SER A 128 16.54 15.66 10.93
N GLU A 129 16.66 15.90 9.62
CA GLU A 129 17.89 16.45 9.01
C GLU A 129 18.07 17.91 9.46
N PHE A 130 18.28 18.17 10.76
CA PHE A 130 18.84 19.44 11.24
C PHE A 130 20.36 19.31 11.21
N HIS A 131 20.94 19.54 10.04
CA HIS A 131 22.34 19.93 9.93
C HIS A 131 22.40 21.46 9.90
N GLY A 132 22.70 22.07 11.05
CA GLY A 132 23.36 23.37 11.22
C GLY A 132 22.74 24.60 10.56
#